data_AF-A0A952P527-F1
#
_entry.id   AF-A0A952P527-F1
#
_cell.length_a   1.000
_cell.length_b   1.000
_cell.length_c   1.000
_cell.angle_alpha   90.00
_cell.angle_beta   90.00
_cell.angle_gamma   90.00
#
_symmetry.space_group_name_H-M   'P 1'
#
loop_
_entity.id
_entity.type
_entity.pdbx_description
1 polymer ?
#
loop_
_entity_poly.entity_id
_entity_poly.type
_entity_poly.pdbx_seq_one_letter_code
_entity_poly.pdbx_strand_id
1 'polypeptide(L)'
;MEGLNPALQLALELRRSIESGESPRVGLKRFAGAAGEFPSFCRRWIERRDRGGAHMELLKELKSPYRRSLMIVLEKSLAGEPVQATLQEMEKELERACLDEIERHLTLLPFRLMVPLLLFLFPAMMLLILSPLLDLLSQGLSQ
;
A
#
# COMPACT_ATOMS: atom_id res chain seq x y z
N MET A 1 -11.61 6.32 2.38
CA MET A 1 -10.93 5.12 1.83
C MET A 1 -9.62 4.93 2.59
N GLU A 2 -9.68 4.44 3.83
CA GLU A 2 -8.48 4.20 4.65
C GLU A 2 -7.77 2.91 4.17
N GLY A 3 -6.44 2.94 4.10
CA GLY A 3 -5.62 1.75 3.75
C GLY A 3 -5.25 1.56 2.27
N LEU A 4 -5.79 2.37 1.35
CA LEU A 4 -5.40 2.33 -0.07
C LEU A 4 -4.04 2.98 -0.30
N ASN A 5 -3.28 2.47 -1.28
CA ASN A 5 -2.03 3.08 -1.72
C ASN A 5 -2.26 4.56 -2.10
N PRO A 6 -1.51 5.53 -1.54
CA PRO A 6 -1.73 6.95 -1.79
C PRO A 6 -1.65 7.36 -3.27
N ALA A 7 -0.86 6.66 -4.09
CA ALA A 7 -0.80 6.92 -5.52
C ALA A 7 -2.08 6.48 -6.24
N LEU A 8 -2.62 5.31 -5.86
CA LEU A 8 -3.88 4.80 -6.39
C LEU A 8 -5.05 5.69 -5.97
N GLN A 9 -5.07 6.17 -4.72
CA GLN A 9 -6.07 7.13 -4.25
C GLN A 9 -6.07 8.42 -5.08
N LEU A 10 -4.89 8.99 -5.36
CA LEU A 10 -4.80 10.18 -6.21
C LEU A 10 -5.28 9.89 -7.63
N ALA A 11 -4.89 8.75 -8.23
CA ALA A 11 -5.34 8.38 -9.57
C ALA A 11 -6.87 8.26 -9.66
N LEU A 12 -7.50 7.63 -8.66
CA LEU A 12 -8.96 7.50 -8.56
C LEU A 12 -9.65 8.86 -8.40
N GLU A 13 -9.15 9.75 -7.55
CA GLU A 13 -9.72 11.09 -7.38
C GLU A 13 -9.59 11.95 -8.64
N LEU A 14 -8.48 11.82 -9.36
CA LEU A 14 -8.28 12.50 -10.65
C LEU A 14 -9.24 11.96 -11.70
N ARG A 15 -9.38 10.64 -11.81
CA ARG A 15 -10.31 10.01 -12.76
C ARG A 15 -11.74 10.43 -12.47
N ARG A 16 -12.17 10.34 -11.21
CA ARG A 16 -13.50 10.76 -10.76
C ARG A 16 -13.78 12.20 -11.14
N SER A 17 -12.82 13.09 -10.94
CA SER A 17 -12.96 14.52 -11.30
C SER A 17 -13.15 14.68 -12.81
N ILE A 18 -12.30 14.04 -13.62
CA ILE A 18 -12.37 14.10 -15.08
C ILE A 18 -13.69 13.52 -15.61
N GLU A 19 -14.13 12.36 -15.11
CA GLU A 19 -15.38 11.71 -15.51
C GLU A 19 -16.62 12.53 -15.12
N SER A 20 -16.55 13.26 -14.01
CA SER A 20 -17.62 14.17 -13.59
C SER A 20 -17.63 15.52 -14.32
N GLY A 21 -16.68 15.77 -15.22
CA GLY A 21 -16.50 17.06 -15.90
C GLY A 21 -15.89 18.16 -15.00
N GLU A 22 -15.43 17.81 -13.80
CA GLU A 22 -14.71 18.72 -12.93
C GLU A 22 -13.26 18.89 -13.39
N SER A 23 -12.65 20.03 -13.03
CA SER A 23 -11.21 20.21 -13.26
C SER A 23 -10.40 19.18 -12.46
N PRO A 24 -9.33 18.59 -13.04
CA PRO A 24 -8.39 17.71 -12.33
C PRO A 24 -7.82 18.35 -11.06
N ARG A 25 -7.77 19.69 -11.02
CA ARG A 25 -7.35 20.47 -9.86
C ARG A 25 -8.27 20.27 -8.65
N VAL A 26 -9.55 20.02 -8.86
CA VAL A 26 -10.52 19.75 -7.78
C VAL A 26 -10.20 18.42 -7.11
N GLY A 27 -10.01 17.35 -7.90
CA GLY A 27 -9.58 16.04 -7.38
C GLY A 27 -8.26 16.10 -6.63
N LEU A 28 -7.28 16.81 -7.20
CA LEU A 28 -5.99 17.03 -6.55
C LEU A 28 -6.13 17.76 -5.21
N LYS A 29 -6.98 18.80 -5.13
CA LYS A 29 -7.23 19.52 -3.87
C LYS A 29 -7.91 18.63 -2.82
N ARG A 30 -8.88 17.80 -3.23
CA ARG A 30 -9.53 16.82 -2.33
C ARG A 30 -8.49 15.84 -1.77
N PHE A 31 -7.65 15.28 -2.64
CA PHE A 31 -6.56 14.38 -2.23
C PHE A 31 -5.55 15.07 -1.31
N ALA A 32 -5.11 16.28 -1.66
CA ALA A 32 -4.15 17.05 -0.87
C ALA A 32 -4.69 17.50 0.50
N GLY A 33 -6.00 17.40 0.74
CA GLY A 33 -6.63 17.61 2.05
C GLY A 33 -6.44 16.46 3.02
N ALA A 34 -6.09 15.26 2.55
CA ALA A 34 -5.87 14.09 3.39
C ALA A 34 -4.56 14.17 4.21
N ALA A 35 -4.46 13.35 5.26
CA ALA A 35 -3.24 13.19 6.03
C ALA A 35 -2.26 12.25 5.32
N GLY A 36 -0.96 12.54 5.40
CA GLY A 36 0.11 11.68 4.89
C GLY A 36 1.22 12.44 4.15
N GLU A 37 2.34 11.75 3.94
CA GLU A 37 3.52 12.32 3.27
C GLU A 37 3.20 12.74 1.82
N PHE A 38 2.54 11.87 1.04
CA PHE A 38 2.26 12.14 -0.36
C PHE A 38 1.17 13.22 -0.58
N PRO A 39 0.03 13.23 0.13
CA PRO A 39 -0.89 14.36 0.13
C PRO A 39 -0.21 15.70 0.48
N SER A 40 0.68 15.69 1.48
CA SER A 40 1.45 16.88 1.87
C SER A 40 2.39 17.34 0.77
N PHE A 41 3.05 16.40 0.08
CA PHE A 41 3.84 16.69 -1.12
C PHE A 41 2.99 17.34 -2.22
N CYS A 42 1.82 16.78 -2.54
CA CYS A 42 0.91 17.33 -3.54
C CYS A 42 0.47 18.76 -3.18
N ARG A 43 0.21 19.04 -1.90
CA ARG A 43 -0.12 20.39 -1.43
C ARG A 43 1.02 21.39 -1.72
N ARG A 44 2.25 21.06 -1.32
CA ARG A 44 3.44 21.89 -1.60
C ARG A 44 3.67 22.08 -3.09
N TRP A 45 3.43 21.05 -3.88
CA TRP A 45 3.58 21.09 -5.33
C TRP A 45 2.57 22.04 -5.98
N ILE A 46 1.30 22.00 -5.58
CA ILE A 46 0.25 22.93 -6.04
C ILE A 46 0.63 24.37 -5.69
N GLU A 47 1.01 24.63 -4.44
CA GLU A 47 1.39 25.97 -3.98
C GLU A 47 2.56 26.54 -4.78
N ARG A 48 3.56 25.70 -5.10
CA ARG A 48 4.72 26.13 -5.88
C ARG A 48 4.38 26.35 -7.36
N ARG A 49 3.50 25.52 -7.93
CA ARG A 49 2.97 25.69 -9.29
C ARG A 49 2.20 26.99 -9.42
N ASP A 50 1.31 27.28 -8.47
CA ASP A 50 0.49 28.50 -8.45
C ASP A 50 1.31 29.78 -8.33
N ARG A 51 2.46 29.72 -7.65
CA ARG A 51 3.42 30.83 -7.56
C ARG A 51 4.32 30.97 -8.79
N GLY A 52 4.12 30.16 -9.84
CA GLY A 52 4.97 30.16 -11.03
C GLY A 52 6.39 29.65 -10.79
N GLY A 53 6.63 28.94 -9.69
CA GLY A 53 7.94 28.38 -9.36
C GLY A 53 8.28 27.12 -10.15
N ALA A 54 9.54 26.69 -10.05
CA ALA A 54 10.03 25.42 -10.57
C ALA A 54 9.45 24.24 -9.76
N HIS A 55 8.19 23.90 -10.01
CA HIS A 55 7.44 22.82 -9.34
C HIS A 55 7.85 21.43 -9.84
N MET A 56 8.34 21.32 -11.08
CA MET A 56 8.83 20.07 -11.65
C MET A 56 10.11 19.56 -10.98
N GLU A 57 10.90 20.44 -10.36
CA GLU A 57 12.09 20.04 -9.60
C GLU A 57 11.73 19.24 -8.34
N LEU A 58 10.58 19.52 -7.73
CA LEU A 58 10.09 18.79 -6.56
C LEU A 58 9.85 17.31 -6.88
N LEU A 59 9.60 16.94 -8.14
CA LEU A 59 9.40 15.55 -8.54
C LEU A 59 10.64 14.66 -8.30
N LYS A 60 11.82 15.26 -8.14
CA LYS A 60 13.06 14.56 -7.76
C LYS A 60 13.02 14.05 -6.32
N GLU A 61 12.22 14.66 -5.44
CA GLU A 61 12.05 14.21 -4.05
C GLU A 61 11.25 12.91 -3.94
N LEU A 62 10.41 12.60 -4.95
CA LEU A 62 9.60 11.39 -4.96
C LEU A 62 10.47 10.17 -5.26
N LYS A 63 10.58 9.25 -4.29
CA LYS A 63 11.30 7.98 -4.47
C LYS A 63 10.53 6.98 -5.35
N SER A 64 9.20 6.98 -5.26
CA SER A 64 8.34 6.05 -5.99
C SER A 64 8.22 6.48 -7.47
N PRO A 65 8.56 5.61 -8.44
CA PRO A 65 8.41 5.91 -9.85
C PRO A 65 6.94 6.15 -10.21
N TYR A 66 6.02 5.37 -9.65
CA TYR A 66 4.57 5.53 -9.85
C TYR A 66 4.06 6.91 -9.42
N ARG A 67 4.46 7.39 -8.23
CA ARG A 67 4.10 8.74 -7.76
C ARG A 67 4.63 9.80 -8.71
N ARG A 68 5.87 9.65 -9.20
CA ARG A 68 6.47 10.60 -10.13
C ARG A 68 5.74 10.63 -11.48
N SER A 69 5.49 9.46 -12.07
CA SER A 69 4.74 9.35 -13.33
C SER A 69 3.35 9.95 -13.19
N LEU A 70 2.67 9.72 -12.06
CA LEU A 70 1.32 10.24 -11.83
C LEU A 70 1.31 11.77 -11.76
N MET A 71 2.31 12.36 -11.11
CA MET A 71 2.46 13.83 -11.09
C MET A 71 2.77 14.42 -12.46
N ILE A 72 3.50 13.71 -13.33
CA ILE A 72 3.74 14.15 -14.71
C ILE A 72 2.44 14.13 -15.52
N VAL A 73 1.65 13.05 -15.40
CA VAL A 73 0.33 12.95 -16.04
C VAL A 73 -0.61 14.04 -15.53
N LEU A 74 -0.57 14.32 -14.23
CA LEU A 74 -1.33 15.41 -13.63
C LEU A 74 -0.93 16.78 -14.20
N GLU A 75 0.35 17.06 -14.40
CA GLU A 75 0.77 18.33 -15.02
C GLU A 75 0.23 18.46 -16.44
N LYS A 76 0.33 17.42 -17.26
CA LYS A 76 -0.27 17.38 -18.61
C LYS A 76 -1.78 17.63 -18.57
N SER A 77 -2.46 16.98 -17.62
CA SER A 77 -3.90 17.15 -17.40
C SER A 77 -4.27 18.60 -17.08
N LEU A 78 -3.49 19.25 -16.21
CA LEU A 78 -3.68 20.65 -15.84
C LEU A 78 -3.27 21.63 -16.95
N ALA A 79 -2.45 21.19 -17.91
CA ALA A 79 -2.15 21.93 -19.14
C ALA A 79 -3.24 21.78 -20.22
N GLY A 80 -4.28 20.97 -19.96
CA GLY A 80 -5.38 20.73 -20.89
C GLY A 80 -5.13 19.59 -21.89
N GLU A 81 -4.07 18.81 -21.71
CA GLU A 81 -3.83 17.63 -22.55
C GLU A 81 -4.79 16.48 -22.17
N PRO A 82 -5.25 15.69 -23.16
CA PRO A 82 -6.07 14.51 -22.90
C PRO A 82 -5.23 13.41 -22.23
N VAL A 83 -5.54 13.11 -20.97
CA VAL A 83 -4.78 12.13 -20.16
C VAL A 83 -5.60 10.90 -19.73
N GLN A 84 -6.87 10.81 -20.13
CA GLN A 84 -7.79 9.81 -19.59
C GLN A 84 -7.31 8.37 -19.84
N ALA A 85 -6.86 8.06 -21.05
CA ALA A 85 -6.33 6.74 -21.38
C ALA A 85 -5.09 6.39 -20.55
N THR A 86 -4.13 7.32 -20.46
CA THR A 86 -2.91 7.14 -19.66
C THR A 86 -3.22 6.96 -18.18
N LEU A 87 -4.19 7.70 -17.64
CA LEU A 87 -4.61 7.58 -16.24
C LEU A 87 -5.25 6.21 -15.97
N GLN A 88 -6.08 5.70 -16.88
CA GLN A 88 -6.68 4.36 -16.78
C GLN A 88 -5.63 3.25 -16.84
N GLU A 89 -4.62 3.38 -17.69
CA GLU A 89 -3.51 2.43 -17.76
C GLU A 89 -2.68 2.44 -16.47
N MET A 90 -2.36 3.64 -15.96
CA MET A 90 -1.66 3.79 -14.69
C MET A 90 -2.44 3.22 -13.50
N GLU A 91 -3.77 3.41 -13.47
CA GLU A 91 -4.65 2.83 -12.44
C GLU A 91 -4.56 1.31 -12.44
N LYS A 92 -4.69 0.67 -13.62
CA LYS A 92 -4.56 -0.78 -13.77
C LYS A 92 -3.18 -1.29 -13.35
N GLU A 93 -2.12 -0.55 -13.69
CA GLU A 93 -0.76 -0.92 -13.31
C GLU A 93 -0.56 -0.81 -11.78
N LEU A 94 -1.04 0.28 -11.17
CA LEU A 94 -1.00 0.49 -9.72
C LEU A 94 -1.80 -0.58 -8.96
N GLU A 95 -2.98 -0.94 -9.47
CA GLU A 95 -3.81 -2.00 -8.90
C GLU A 95 -3.08 -3.35 -8.94
N ARG A 96 -2.51 -3.72 -10.10
CA ARG A 96 -1.69 -4.93 -10.23
C ARG A 96 -0.49 -4.92 -9.28
N ALA A 97 0.23 -3.81 -9.20
CA ALA A 97 1.37 -3.70 -8.29
C ALA A 97 0.97 -3.87 -6.81
N CYS A 98 -0.21 -3.35 -6.42
CA CYS A 98 -0.74 -3.57 -5.08
C CYS A 98 -1.13 -5.04 -4.85
N LEU A 99 -1.76 -5.69 -5.83
CA LEU A 99 -2.12 -7.11 -5.74
C LEU A 99 -0.88 -8.00 -5.63
N ASP A 100 0.14 -7.75 -6.45
CA ASP A 100 1.41 -8.47 -6.39
C ASP A 100 2.10 -8.33 -5.02
N GLU A 101 2.02 -7.14 -4.41
CA GLU A 101 2.56 -6.89 -3.06
C GLU A 101 1.79 -7.72 -2.02
N ILE A 102 0.46 -7.73 -2.09
CA ILE A 102 -0.40 -8.54 -1.22
C ILE A 102 -0.07 -10.03 -1.37
N GLU A 103 0.02 -10.54 -2.59
CA GLU A 103 0.34 -11.95 -2.84
C GLU A 103 1.71 -12.34 -2.27
N ARG A 104 2.74 -11.51 -2.46
CA ARG A 104 4.06 -11.74 -1.86
C ARG A 104 4.00 -11.82 -0.34
N HIS A 105 3.20 -10.96 0.31
CA HIS A 105 3.04 -11.02 1.76
C HIS A 105 2.25 -12.26 2.20
N LEU A 106 1.22 -12.66 1.45
CA LEU A 106 0.42 -13.86 1.72
C LEU A 106 1.25 -15.13 1.60
N THR A 107 2.15 -15.24 0.60
CA THR A 107 2.99 -16.43 0.44
C THR A 107 3.94 -16.68 1.61
N LEU A 108 4.37 -15.62 2.31
CA LEU A 108 5.27 -15.73 3.47
C LEU A 108 4.52 -15.96 4.79
N LEU A 109 3.22 -15.67 4.84
CA LEU A 109 2.43 -15.72 6.06
C LEU A 109 2.37 -17.13 6.69
N PRO A 110 2.14 -18.24 5.94
CA PRO A 110 2.11 -19.59 6.50
C PRO A 110 3.41 -19.96 7.21
N PHE A 111 4.55 -19.63 6.62
CA PHE A 111 5.86 -19.91 7.21
C PHE A 111 6.10 -19.14 8.51
N ARG A 112 5.67 -17.87 8.56
CA ARG A 112 5.74 -17.06 9.79
C ARG A 112 4.82 -17.61 10.89
N LEU A 113 3.67 -18.16 10.53
CA LEU A 113 2.73 -18.78 11.47
C LEU A 113 3.16 -20.20 11.90
N MET A 114 3.98 -20.89 11.11
CA MET A 114 4.45 -22.23 11.43
C MET A 114 5.33 -22.27 12.69
N VAL A 115 6.20 -21.28 12.88
CA VAL A 115 7.10 -21.19 14.05
C VAL A 115 6.32 -21.11 15.39
N PRO A 116 5.40 -20.16 15.60
CA PRO A 116 4.62 -20.12 16.84
C PRO A 116 3.75 -21.37 16.99
N LEU A 117 3.17 -21.88 15.89
CA LEU A 117 2.34 -23.08 15.95
C LEU A 117 3.15 -24.31 16.41
N LEU A 118 4.38 -24.49 15.91
CA LEU A 118 5.30 -25.53 16.37
C LEU A 118 5.72 -25.36 17.82
N LEU A 119 5.96 -24.11 18.28
CA LEU A 119 6.29 -23.83 19.67
C LEU A 119 5.18 -24.22 20.65
N PHE A 120 3.91 -24.17 20.23
CA PHE A 120 2.78 -24.65 21.05
C PHE A 120 2.52 -26.15 20.87
N LEU A 121 2.61 -26.66 19.64
CA LEU A 121 2.29 -28.04 19.31
C LEU A 121 3.32 -29.01 19.89
N PHE A 122 4.62 -28.70 19.81
CA PHE A 122 5.68 -29.60 20.25
C PHE A 122 5.63 -29.90 21.76
N PRO A 123 5.51 -28.91 22.67
CA PRO A 123 5.37 -29.20 24.10
C PRO A 123 4.09 -29.96 24.42
N ALA A 124 2.97 -29.64 23.76
CA ALA A 124 1.71 -30.35 23.97
C ALA A 124 1.83 -31.83 23.59
N MET A 125 2.46 -32.13 22.45
CA MET A 125 2.74 -33.50 22.02
C MET A 125 3.71 -34.21 22.98
N MET A 126 4.73 -33.51 23.48
CA MET A 126 5.64 -34.07 24.48
C MET A 126 4.91 -34.44 25.76
N LEU A 127 4.05 -33.56 26.30
CA LEU A 127 3.26 -33.87 27.49
C LEU A 127 2.33 -35.06 27.29
N LEU A 128 1.70 -35.16 26.11
CA LEU A 128 0.78 -36.25 25.78
C LEU A 128 1.49 -37.60 25.69
N ILE A 129 2.71 -37.63 25.16
CA ILE A 129 3.52 -38.86 25.06
C ILE A 129 4.20 -39.20 26.40
N LEU A 130 4.70 -38.19 27.12
CA LEU A 130 5.47 -38.39 28.35
C LEU A 130 4.56 -38.76 29.54
N SER A 131 3.31 -38.30 29.54
CA SER A 131 2.30 -38.62 30.57
C SER A 131 2.23 -40.11 30.93
N PRO A 132 1.89 -41.02 30.00
CA PRO A 132 1.78 -42.45 30.32
C PRO A 132 3.12 -43.09 30.70
N LEU A 133 4.23 -42.53 30.21
CA LEU A 133 5.58 -43.03 30.47
C LEU A 133 6.02 -42.69 31.91
N LEU A 134 5.66 -41.50 32.40
CA LEU A 134 5.83 -41.10 33.79
C LEU A 134 4.98 -41.94 34.73
N ASP A 135 3.73 -42.24 34.35
CA ASP A 135 2.85 -43.10 35.14
C ASP A 135 3.47 -44.50 35.32
N LEU A 136 4.01 -45.08 34.24
CA LEU A 136 4.61 -46.42 34.25
C LEU A 136 5.90 -46.47 35.08
N LEU A 137 6.75 -45.44 35.00
CA LEU A 137 7.96 -45.31 35.83
C LEU A 137 7.61 -45.13 37.31
N SER A 138 6.58 -44.33 37.62
CA SER A 138 6.15 -44.09 39.01
C SER A 138 5.64 -45.37 39.68
N GLN A 139 4.91 -46.20 38.93
CA GLN A 139 4.43 -47.51 39.42
C GLN A 139 5.60 -48.46 39.69
N GLY A 140 6.58 -48.51 38.79
CA GLY A 140 7.78 -49.36 38.93
C GLY A 140 8.72 -48.98 40.08
N LEU A 141 8.73 -47.70 40.50
CA LEU A 141 9.51 -47.21 41.65
C LEU A 141 8.83 -47.41 43.01
N SER A 142 7.54 -47.78 43.02
CA SER A 142 6.75 -48.00 44.25
C SER A 142 6.68 -49.47 44.70
N GLN A 143 7.41 -50.37 44.02
CA GLN A 143 7.69 -51.75 44.43
C GLN A 143 9.11 -51.87 44.96
#